data_AF-A0A6A3BSH3-F1
#
_entry.id   AF-A0A6A3BSH3-F1
#
_cell.length_a   1.000
_cell.length_b   1.000
_cell.length_c   1.000
_cell.angle_alpha   90.00
_cell.angle_beta   90.00
_cell.angle_gamma   90.00
#
_symmetry.space_group_name_H-M   'P 1'
#
loop_
_entity.id
_entity.type
_entity.pdbx_description
1 polymer ?
#
loop_
_entity_poly.entity_id
_entity_poly.type
_entity_poly.pdbx_seq_one_letter_code
_entity_poly.pdbx_strand_id
1 'polypeptide(L)'
;MKALAEMYLLSLTDVLVTSAWSTFGYVAQGLGGLRPWILHKSENQTTPNPPCVRAMSMEPCFHAPPFYDCKAKKGTDTGKVVPHVRHCEDISWGLKVVDSHTDI
;
A
#
# COMPACT_ATOMS: atom_id res chain seq x y z
N MET A 1 9.83 -21.02 8.14
CA MET A 1 8.71 -20.75 9.08
C MET A 1 8.88 -19.48 9.89
N LYS A 2 10.10 -19.05 10.28
CA LYS A 2 10.31 -17.80 11.07
C LYS A 2 9.69 -16.54 10.45
N ALA A 3 9.93 -16.29 9.16
CA ALA A 3 9.34 -15.15 8.44
C ALA A 3 7.80 -15.11 8.51
N LEU A 4 7.12 -16.26 8.42
CA LEU A 4 5.67 -16.33 8.57
C LEU A 4 5.23 -16.00 9.99
N ALA A 5 5.93 -16.56 10.98
CA ALA A 5 5.67 -16.25 12.39
C ALA A 5 5.84 -14.75 12.67
N GLU A 6 6.86 -14.11 12.10
CA GLU A 6 7.10 -12.67 12.23
C GLU A 6 5.99 -11.83 11.56
N MET A 7 5.50 -12.20 10.37
CA MET A 7 4.35 -11.53 9.75
C MET A 7 3.10 -11.61 10.64
N TYR A 8 2.84 -12.78 11.24
CA TYR A 8 1.75 -12.95 12.19
C TYR A 8 1.97 -12.14 13.47
N LEU A 9 3.17 -12.14 14.05
CA LEU A 9 3.47 -11.34 15.25
C LEU A 9 3.23 -9.84 15.00
N LEU A 10 3.62 -9.32 13.83
CA LEU A 10 3.31 -7.94 13.44
C LEU A 10 1.80 -7.70 13.30
N SER A 11 1.05 -8.67 12.78
CA SER A 11 -0.42 -8.56 12.63
C SER A 11 -1.17 -8.48 13.95
N LEU A 12 -0.54 -8.86 15.07
CA LEU A 12 -1.13 -8.83 16.41
C LEU A 12 -0.87 -7.51 17.16
N THR A 13 -0.26 -6.52 16.52
CA THR A 13 0.03 -5.21 17.12
C THR A 13 -1.15 -4.25 17.01
N ASP A 14 -1.30 -3.32 17.96
CA ASP A 14 -2.35 -2.29 17.89
C ASP A 14 -2.05 -1.23 16.80
N VAL A 15 -0.76 -0.94 16.59
CA VAL A 15 -0.27 0.03 15.62
C VAL A 15 0.92 -0.56 14.87
N LEU A 16 0.84 -0.54 13.54
CA LEU A 16 1.86 -1.09 12.66
C LEU A 16 2.55 0.00 11.83
N VAL A 17 3.88 -0.06 11.78
CA VAL A 17 4.72 0.70 10.85
C VAL A 17 5.29 -0.27 9.82
N THR A 18 5.12 0.03 8.52
CA THR A 18 5.62 -0.79 7.42
C THR A 18 6.66 -0.05 6.59
N SER A 19 7.45 -0.79 5.82
CA SER A 19 8.40 -0.21 4.86
C SER A 19 7.78 -0.13 3.47
N ALA A 20 7.99 0.98 2.78
CA ALA A 20 7.61 1.13 1.37
C ALA A 20 8.05 -0.06 0.52
N TRP A 21 7.15 -0.54 -0.36
CA TRP A 21 7.35 -1.62 -1.32
C TRP A 21 7.45 -3.03 -0.71
N SER A 22 7.36 -3.18 0.61
CA SER A 22 7.51 -4.47 1.28
C SER A 22 6.20 -5.26 1.32
N THR A 23 6.13 -6.34 0.54
CA THR A 23 4.98 -7.27 0.58
C THR A 23 4.88 -8.02 1.91
N PHE A 24 5.97 -8.16 2.66
CA PHE A 24 5.96 -8.69 4.02
C PHE A 24 5.07 -7.85 4.95
N GLY A 25 5.19 -6.52 4.85
CA GLY A 25 4.35 -5.58 5.59
C GLY A 25 2.89 -5.63 5.14
N TYR A 26 2.65 -5.78 3.83
CA TYR A 26 1.29 -5.89 3.31
C TYR A 26 0.55 -7.13 3.82
N VAL A 27 1.25 -8.26 3.97
CA VAL A 27 0.65 -9.47 4.57
C VAL A 27 0.31 -9.23 6.04
N ALA A 28 1.26 -8.69 6.82
CA ALA A 28 1.05 -8.43 8.25
C ALA A 28 -0.12 -7.45 8.49
N GLN A 29 -0.17 -6.34 7.76
CA GLN A 29 -1.22 -5.33 7.93
C GLN A 29 -2.60 -5.88 7.52
N GLY A 30 -2.67 -6.70 6.46
CA GLY A 30 -3.92 -7.31 5.99
C GLY A 30 -4.48 -8.34 6.96
N LEU A 31 -3.60 -9.21 7.50
CA LEU A 31 -4.00 -10.20 8.52
C LEU A 31 -4.51 -9.54 9.81
N GLY A 32 -3.92 -8.40 10.20
CA GLY A 32 -4.30 -7.67 11.41
C GLY A 32 -5.47 -6.70 11.23
N GLY A 33 -5.96 -6.50 10.00
CA GLY A 33 -6.94 -5.45 9.72
C GLY A 33 -6.42 -4.03 9.99
N LEU A 34 -5.11 -3.81 9.85
CA LEU A 34 -4.44 -2.60 10.29
C LEU A 34 -4.18 -1.65 9.11
N ARG A 35 -4.53 -0.36 9.30
CA ARG A 35 -4.10 0.72 8.41
C ARG A 35 -2.74 1.25 8.88
N PRO A 36 -1.61 0.89 8.25
CA PRO A 36 -0.28 1.18 8.81
C PRO A 36 0.15 2.65 8.62
N TRP A 37 1.23 3.03 9.30
CA TRP A 37 2.10 4.12 8.87
C TRP A 37 3.21 3.55 7.97
N ILE A 38 3.38 4.10 6.77
CA ILE A 38 4.37 3.61 5.80
C ILE A 38 5.61 4.51 5.85
N LEU A 39 6.75 3.95 6.22
CA LEU A 39 8.05 4.58 6.06
C LEU A 39 8.36 4.74 4.57
N HIS A 40 8.59 5.97 4.13
CA HIS A 40 8.96 6.24 2.75
C HIS A 40 10.31 5.59 2.42
N LYS A 41 10.44 5.12 1.18
CA LYS A 41 11.71 4.60 0.67
C LYS A 41 12.76 5.72 0.71
N SER A 42 13.91 5.45 1.32
CA SER A 42 15.04 6.37 1.28
C SER A 42 15.65 6.40 -0.12
N GLU A 43 15.90 7.60 -0.61
CA GLU A 43 16.70 7.83 -1.82
C GLU A 43 18.06 8.38 -1.41
N ASN A 44 19.13 7.86 -2.03
CA ASN A 44 20.52 8.27 -1.75
C ASN A 44 20.88 8.26 -0.25
N GLN A 45 20.36 7.28 0.50
CA GLN A 45 20.58 7.13 1.95
C GLN A 45 20.17 8.37 2.77
N THR A 46 19.29 9.20 2.21
CA THR A 46 18.76 10.39 2.86
C THR A 46 17.40 10.07 3.47
N THR A 47 17.16 10.54 4.70
CA THR A 47 15.86 10.37 5.38
C THR A 47 14.80 11.22 4.67
N PRO A 48 13.68 10.63 4.21
CA PRO A 48 12.59 11.39 3.61
C PRO A 48 11.97 12.39 4.59
N ASN A 49 11.42 13.49 4.07
CA ASN A 49 10.64 14.46 4.84
C ASN A 49 9.28 14.71 4.14
N PRO A 50 8.15 14.28 4.71
CA PRO A 50 8.01 13.56 5.98
C PRO A 50 8.62 12.14 5.93
N PRO A 51 8.99 11.54 7.08
CA PRO A 51 9.61 10.21 7.11
C PRO A 51 8.62 9.07 6.86
N CYS A 52 7.34 9.29 7.17
CA CYS A 52 6.26 8.33 6.92
C CYS A 52 4.94 9.04 6.61
N VAL A 53 4.01 8.27 6.05
CA VAL A 53 2.64 8.70 5.75
C VAL A 53 1.67 7.64 6.24
N ARG A 54 0.47 8.04 6.68
CA ARG A 54 -0.57 7.06 7.02
C ARG A 54 -1.15 6.48 5.73
N ALA A 55 -1.25 5.15 5.64
CA ALA A 55 -1.90 4.50 4.50
C ALA A 55 -3.38 4.93 4.39
N MET A 56 -3.89 4.97 3.17
CA MET A 56 -5.30 5.22 2.82
C MET A 56 -6.20 4.06 3.25
N SER A 57 -5.70 2.82 3.17
CA SER A 57 -6.40 1.59 3.56
C SER A 57 -5.40 0.49 3.95
N MET A 58 -5.89 -0.59 4.55
CA MET A 58 -5.11 -1.80 4.88
C MET A 58 -4.72 -2.64 3.66
N GLU A 59 -5.26 -2.34 2.47
CA GLU A 59 -5.09 -3.17 1.28
C GLU A 59 -3.64 -3.18 0.76
N PRO A 60 -3.18 -4.31 0.18
CA PRO A 60 -1.87 -4.40 -0.45
C PRO A 60 -1.79 -3.52 -1.70
N CYS A 61 -0.55 -3.17 -2.09
CA CYS A 61 -0.30 -2.51 -3.37
C CYS A 61 -0.05 -3.54 -4.48
N PHE A 62 -0.76 -3.43 -5.59
CA PHE A 62 -0.45 -4.13 -6.84
C PHE A 62 0.63 -3.36 -7.59
N HIS A 63 1.86 -3.88 -7.58
CA HIS A 63 3.06 -3.17 -8.06
C HIS A 63 3.19 -3.08 -9.59
N ALA A 64 2.56 -3.99 -10.33
CA ALA A 64 2.65 -4.06 -11.79
C ALA A 64 1.27 -4.10 -12.44
N PRO A 65 0.44 -3.05 -12.24
CA PRO A 65 -0.89 -2.99 -12.83
C PRO A 65 -0.83 -2.68 -14.32
N PRO A 66 -1.82 -3.11 -15.12
CA PRO A 66 -1.97 -2.66 -16.49
C PRO A 66 -2.47 -1.21 -16.55
N PHE A 67 -1.97 -0.45 -17.52
CA PHE A 67 -2.37 0.92 -17.83
C PHE A 67 -3.08 1.00 -19.18
N TYR A 68 -4.22 0.30 -19.32
CA TYR A 68 -4.86 0.10 -20.62
C TYR A 68 -6.39 0.16 -20.55
N ASP A 69 -7.00 0.92 -21.46
CA ASP A 69 -8.43 0.89 -21.72
C ASP A 69 -8.71 -0.13 -22.82
N CYS A 70 -9.34 -1.26 -22.45
CA CYS A 70 -9.64 -2.34 -23.37
C CYS A 70 -10.61 -1.94 -24.49
N LYS A 71 -11.54 -1.01 -24.24
CA LYS A 71 -12.57 -0.60 -25.20
C LYS A 71 -12.02 0.43 -26.18
N ALA A 72 -11.29 1.42 -25.68
CA ALA A 72 -10.64 2.44 -26.51
C ALA A 72 -9.32 1.96 -27.14
N LYS A 73 -8.82 0.78 -26.73
CA LYS A 73 -7.58 0.15 -27.20
C LYS A 73 -6.34 1.03 -27.07
N LYS A 74 -6.24 1.80 -25.99
CA LYS A 74 -5.16 2.77 -25.74
C LYS A 74 -4.74 2.79 -24.29
N GLY A 75 -3.58 3.38 -24.02
CA GLY A 75 -3.12 3.60 -22.65
C GLY A 75 -4.08 4.49 -21.85
N THR A 76 -4.30 4.15 -20.58
CA THR A 76 -5.08 4.97 -19.64
C THR A 76 -4.54 4.85 -18.22
N ASP A 77 -4.73 5.89 -17.43
CA ASP A 77 -4.44 5.88 -15.99
C ASP A 77 -5.56 5.12 -15.26
N THR A 78 -5.30 3.86 -14.95
CA THR A 78 -6.24 2.95 -14.28
C THR A 78 -6.47 3.31 -12.81
N GLY A 79 -5.63 4.15 -12.20
CA GLY A 79 -5.80 4.68 -10.85
C GLY A 79 -6.73 5.89 -10.75
N LYS A 80 -7.27 6.36 -11.88
CA LYS A 80 -8.22 7.49 -11.95
C LYS A 80 -9.58 7.14 -12.55
N VAL A 81 -9.85 5.85 -12.81
CA VAL A 81 -11.09 5.40 -13.47
C VAL A 81 -12.27 5.33 -12.48
N VAL A 82 -12.04 4.87 -11.26
CA VAL A 82 -13.06 4.71 -10.21
C VAL A 82 -12.54 5.21 -8.86
N PRO A 83 -13.41 5.68 -7.95
CA PRO A 83 -12.96 6.30 -6.70
C PRO A 83 -12.28 5.32 -5.72
N HIS A 84 -12.64 4.04 -5.76
CA HIS A 84 -12.16 2.99 -4.85
C HIS A 84 -10.88 2.27 -5.32
N VAL A 85 -10.30 2.68 -6.46
CA VAL A 85 -8.98 2.24 -6.92
C VAL A 85 -8.10 3.46 -7.08
N ARG A 86 -6.99 3.51 -6.34
CA ARG A 86 -6.06 4.65 -6.33
C ARG A 86 -4.62 4.18 -6.45
N HIS A 87 -3.75 5.10 -6.83
CA HIS A 87 -2.31 4.86 -6.75
C HIS A 87 -1.85 4.66 -5.31
N CYS A 88 -0.89 3.77 -5.11
CA CYS A 88 -0.36 3.49 -3.78
C CYS A 88 0.46 4.66 -3.24
N GLU A 89 0.53 4.75 -1.92
CA GLU A 89 1.26 5.78 -1.16
C GLU A 89 2.78 5.59 -1.25
N ASP A 90 3.22 4.35 -1.52
CA ASP A 90 4.61 3.93 -1.49
C ASP A 90 5.19 3.60 -2.88
N ILE A 91 4.34 3.13 -3.81
CA ILE A 91 4.68 2.95 -5.23
C ILE A 91 3.72 3.78 -6.09
N SER A 92 4.22 4.89 -6.62
CA SER A 92 3.38 5.87 -7.35
C SER A 92 2.69 5.33 -8.60
N TRP A 93 3.21 4.26 -9.22
CA TRP A 93 2.57 3.58 -10.35
C TRP A 93 1.77 2.33 -9.94
N GLY A 94 1.87 1.89 -8.69
CA GLY A 94 1.09 0.77 -8.19
C GLY A 94 -0.37 1.16 -8.00
N LEU A 95 -1.25 0.18 -7.84
CA LEU A 95 -2.67 0.40 -7.53
C LEU A 95 -3.08 -0.35 -6.27
N LYS A 96 -3.96 0.24 -5.48
CA LYS A 96 -4.61 -0.43 -4.36
C LYS A 96 -6.08 -0.06 -4.26
N VAL A 97 -6.83 -0.92 -3.59
CA VAL A 97 -8.21 -0.63 -3.22
C VAL A 97 -8.22 0.30 -2.01
N VAL A 98 -9.05 1.33 -2.05
CA VAL A 98 -9.26 2.25 -0.92
C VAL A 98 -10.73 2.21 -0.52
N ASP A 99 -10.99 2.29 0.77
CA ASP A 99 -12.36 2.32 1.28
C ASP A 99 -12.96 3.73 1.08
N SER A 100 -14.26 3.77 0.79
CA SER A 100 -15.09 4.99 0.83
C SER A 100 -15.62 5.30 2.23
N HIS A 101 -15.57 4.34 3.16
CA HIS A 101 -15.96 4.58 4.55
C HIS A 101 -14.84 5.29 5.31
N THR A 102 -15.08 6.58 5.52
CA THR A 102 -14.50 7.33 6.62
C THR A 102 -14.98 6.67 7.90
N ASP A 103 -14.12 5.86 8.52
CA ASP A 103 -14.27 5.55 9.95
C ASP A 103 -14.16 6.88 10.70
N ILE A 104 -15.32 7.41 11.10
CA ILE A 104 -15.50 8.50 12.07
C ILE A 104 -15.16 7.96 13.45
#